data_AF-A0A7J9N6J2-F1
#
_entry.id   AF-A0A7J9N6J2-F1
#
_cell.length_a   1.000
_cell.length_b   1.000
_cell.length_c   1.000
_cell.angle_alpha   90.00
_cell.angle_beta   90.00
_cell.angle_gamma   90.00
#
_symmetry.space_group_name_H-M   'P 1'
#
loop_
_entity.id
_entity.type
_entity.pdbx_description
1 polymer ?
#
loop_
_entity_poly.entity_id
_entity_poly.type
_entity_poly.pdbx_seq_one_letter_code
_entity_poly.pdbx_strand_id
1 'polypeptide(L)'
;MAILQNLHEEDVEWRAPWLLPDEILYRCGNFDWVPLLRIWGAVGYASLLVLRQYRSRQFIPVTQEVADCEFSYRDDGYRKKIQEISTAWEQTRRMKRLAVGLMITLEYNEWWVRKINDNIPKISQENGQPIEEHLQVIPSELKIIRQDFERKNTNLEKKIEQMKEEKMNLRLDIDVQKLKIEKLRKGKNNAEKELDGLKTDYKRLHLLIRTTGLGKTSEQWREEI
;
A
#
# COMPACT_ATOMS: atom_id res chain seq x y z
N MET A 1 1.21 17.36 -38.73
CA MET A 1 0.93 17.36 -37.28
C MET A 1 -0.21 18.32 -37.00
N ALA A 2 -1.47 17.90 -37.18
CA ALA A 2 -2.64 18.80 -37.17
C ALA A 2 -3.77 18.35 -36.23
N ILE A 3 -3.50 17.45 -35.29
CA ILE A 3 -4.56 16.84 -34.46
C ILE A 3 -4.96 17.73 -33.26
N LEU A 4 -4.10 18.68 -32.85
CA LEU A 4 -4.32 19.50 -31.66
C LEU A 4 -4.84 20.92 -31.95
N GLN A 5 -4.99 21.32 -33.21
CA GLN A 5 -5.32 22.72 -33.57
C GLN A 5 -6.82 23.07 -33.37
N ASN A 6 -7.69 22.08 -33.25
CA ASN A 6 -9.15 22.26 -33.15
C ASN A 6 -9.74 21.80 -31.80
N LEU A 7 -8.90 21.59 -30.77
CA LEU A 7 -9.39 21.24 -29.44
C LEU A 7 -9.96 22.47 -28.75
N HIS A 8 -11.23 22.42 -28.35
CA HIS A 8 -11.83 23.38 -27.44
C HIS A 8 -11.50 23.02 -25.98
N GLU A 9 -11.61 23.98 -25.04
CA GLU A 9 -11.33 23.73 -23.62
C GLU A 9 -12.19 22.58 -23.04
N GLU A 10 -13.38 22.38 -23.62
CA GLU A 10 -14.33 21.31 -23.28
C GLU A 10 -13.87 19.92 -23.73
N ASP A 11 -13.03 19.84 -24.78
CA ASP A 11 -12.52 18.59 -25.34
C ASP A 11 -11.31 18.05 -24.57
N VAL A 12 -10.74 18.86 -23.67
CA VAL A 12 -9.50 18.53 -22.94
C VAL A 12 -9.83 18.17 -21.51
N GLU A 13 -9.69 16.88 -21.19
CA GLU A 13 -9.84 16.39 -19.84
C GLU A 13 -8.49 16.37 -19.09
N TRP A 14 -8.28 17.32 -18.18
CA TRP A 14 -7.06 17.44 -17.39
C TRP A 14 -6.96 16.46 -16.20
N ARG A 15 -7.68 15.33 -16.26
CA ARG A 15 -7.74 14.35 -15.17
C ARG A 15 -7.43 12.96 -15.68
N ALA A 16 -6.79 12.17 -14.82
CA ALA A 16 -6.77 10.73 -15.00
C ALA A 16 -8.15 10.16 -14.59
N PRO A 17 -8.81 9.31 -15.40
CA PRO A 17 -10.16 8.78 -15.10
C PRO A 17 -10.29 8.08 -13.74
N TRP A 18 -9.18 7.57 -13.20
CA TRP A 18 -9.11 6.88 -11.90
C TRP A 18 -8.82 7.80 -10.71
N LEU A 19 -8.51 9.08 -10.93
CA LEU A 19 -8.20 10.04 -9.87
C LEU A 19 -9.50 10.71 -9.39
N LEU A 20 -10.23 10.01 -8.52
CA LEU A 20 -11.42 10.52 -7.84
C LEU A 20 -11.24 10.70 -6.32
N PRO A 21 -10.18 11.40 -5.83
CA PRO A 21 -10.18 11.76 -4.42
C PRO A 21 -11.23 12.86 -4.20
N ASP A 22 -12.16 12.61 -3.28
CA ASP A 22 -13.12 13.61 -2.79
C ASP A 22 -12.47 14.66 -1.88
N GLU A 23 -11.18 14.49 -1.60
CA GLU A 23 -10.36 15.35 -0.76
C GLU A 23 -9.11 15.81 -1.51
N ILE A 24 -8.83 17.10 -1.47
CA ILE A 24 -7.64 17.70 -2.09
C ILE A 24 -6.66 18.01 -0.96
N LEU A 25 -5.47 17.39 -1.01
CA LEU A 25 -4.35 17.75 -0.15
C LEU A 25 -3.79 19.09 -0.64
N TYR A 26 -3.76 20.10 0.23
CA TYR A 26 -3.35 21.45 -0.18
C TYR A 26 -2.31 22.10 0.73
N ARG A 27 -2.13 21.60 1.97
CA ARG A 27 -1.21 22.15 2.96
C ARG A 27 -0.56 21.04 3.78
N CYS A 28 0.70 21.25 4.16
CA CYS A 28 1.53 20.29 4.87
C CYS A 28 2.22 20.99 6.04
N GLY A 29 1.83 20.70 7.29
CA GLY A 29 2.33 21.44 8.46
C GLY A 29 2.12 22.95 8.33
N ASN A 30 3.24 23.68 8.34
CA ASN A 30 3.28 25.14 8.14
C ASN A 30 3.44 25.56 6.67
N PHE A 31 3.66 24.63 5.74
CA PHE A 31 3.82 24.95 4.33
C PHE A 31 2.45 25.11 3.65
N ASP A 32 2.20 26.27 3.06
CA ASP A 32 0.96 26.58 2.31
C ASP A 32 0.80 25.82 0.98
N TRP A 33 1.70 24.90 0.70
CA TRP A 33 1.72 24.00 -0.44
C TRP A 33 2.20 22.61 0.00
N VAL A 34 2.21 21.66 -0.93
CA VAL A 34 2.60 20.27 -0.66
C VAL A 34 4.06 20.06 -1.10
N PRO A 35 5.03 19.94 -0.18
CA PRO A 35 6.42 19.70 -0.54
C PRO A 35 6.61 18.27 -1.07
N LEU A 36 6.93 18.13 -2.35
CA LEU A 36 7.17 16.85 -3.01
C LEU A 36 8.68 16.57 -3.08
N LEU A 37 9.13 15.52 -2.42
CA LEU A 37 10.50 15.04 -2.53
C LEU A 37 10.70 14.37 -3.91
N ARG A 38 11.77 14.77 -4.61
CA ARG A 38 12.19 14.27 -5.93
C ARG A 38 13.60 13.70 -5.82
N ILE A 39 14.07 13.08 -6.90
CA ILE A 39 15.41 12.46 -6.97
C ILE A 39 16.53 13.48 -6.69
N TRP A 40 16.33 14.75 -7.05
CA TRP A 40 17.35 15.80 -6.96
C TRP A 40 17.12 16.81 -5.84
N GLY A 41 16.06 16.69 -5.04
CA GLY A 41 15.67 17.73 -4.11
C GLY A 41 14.19 17.68 -3.72
N ALA A 42 13.57 18.83 -3.53
CA ALA A 42 12.12 18.94 -3.38
C ALA A 42 11.56 20.10 -4.20
N VAL A 43 10.25 20.06 -4.46
CA VAL A 43 9.50 21.15 -5.07
C VAL A 43 8.19 21.37 -4.32
N GLY A 44 7.76 22.62 -4.19
CA GLY A 44 6.43 22.95 -3.68
C GLY A 44 5.34 22.72 -4.74
N TYR A 45 4.44 21.77 -4.48
CA TYR A 45 3.22 21.59 -5.30
C TYR A 45 2.07 22.39 -4.72
N ALA A 46 1.67 23.45 -5.42
CA ALA A 46 0.56 24.30 -5.04
C ALA A 46 -0.76 23.74 -5.58
N SER A 47 -1.36 22.77 -4.88
CA SER A 47 -2.62 22.12 -5.29
C SER A 47 -3.76 23.12 -5.55
N LEU A 48 -3.77 24.26 -4.85
CA LEU A 48 -4.77 25.30 -5.02
C LEU A 48 -4.66 26.06 -6.36
N LEU A 49 -3.51 26.01 -7.04
CA LEU A 49 -3.33 26.60 -8.38
C LEU A 49 -3.97 25.77 -9.50
N VAL A 50 -4.24 24.49 -9.23
CA VAL A 50 -4.65 23.50 -10.24
C VAL A 50 -5.98 22.83 -9.89
N LEU A 51 -6.87 23.55 -9.20
CA LEU A 51 -8.20 23.07 -8.82
C LEU A 51 -9.09 22.75 -10.01
N ARG A 52 -8.80 23.30 -11.19
CA ARG A 52 -9.41 22.89 -12.46
C ARG A 52 -9.28 21.38 -12.74
N GLN A 53 -8.16 20.75 -12.37
CA GLN A 53 -7.98 19.28 -12.50
C GLN A 53 -9.03 18.50 -11.71
N TYR A 54 -9.53 19.09 -10.63
CA TYR A 54 -10.54 18.52 -9.75
C TYR A 54 -11.94 19.08 -10.00
N ARG A 55 -12.17 19.76 -11.14
CA ARG A 55 -13.44 20.44 -11.49
C ARG A 55 -13.99 21.29 -10.34
N SER A 56 -13.09 21.94 -9.61
CA SER A 56 -13.42 22.78 -8.46
C SER A 56 -13.20 24.25 -8.80
N ARG A 57 -13.84 25.14 -8.05
CA ARG A 57 -13.70 26.59 -8.22
C ARG A 57 -12.23 26.99 -8.07
N GLN A 58 -11.74 27.77 -9.03
CA GLN A 58 -10.35 28.21 -9.09
C GLN A 58 -10.20 29.55 -8.38
N PHE A 59 -9.16 29.69 -7.54
CA PHE A 59 -8.84 30.91 -6.78
C PHE A 59 -7.40 31.34 -7.05
N ILE A 60 -7.06 32.58 -6.69
CA ILE A 60 -5.67 33.07 -6.63
C ILE A 60 -5.08 32.61 -5.29
N PRO A 61 -4.11 31.68 -5.27
CA PRO A 61 -3.44 31.28 -4.04
C PRO A 61 -2.26 32.19 -3.75
N VAL A 62 -1.79 32.14 -2.49
CA VAL A 62 -0.55 32.78 -2.08
C VAL A 62 0.62 32.04 -2.72
N THR A 63 1.33 32.70 -3.64
CA THR A 63 2.48 32.12 -4.37
C THR A 63 3.84 32.58 -3.85
N GLN A 64 3.86 33.46 -2.85
CA GLN A 64 5.06 34.22 -2.46
C GLN A 64 6.17 33.35 -1.85
N GLU A 65 5.81 32.25 -1.20
CA GLU A 65 6.75 31.36 -0.51
C GLU A 65 6.92 29.99 -1.20
N VAL A 66 6.34 29.78 -2.38
CA VAL A 66 6.49 28.49 -3.12
C VAL A 66 7.95 28.17 -3.40
N ALA A 67 8.77 29.19 -3.64
CA ALA A 67 10.21 29.06 -3.84
C ALA A 67 10.93 28.50 -2.60
N ASP A 68 10.39 28.73 -1.40
CA ASP A 68 11.02 28.29 -0.14
C ASP A 68 10.93 26.77 0.07
N CYS A 69 10.10 26.08 -0.73
CA CYS A 69 10.06 24.62 -0.77
C CYS A 69 10.77 23.99 -1.94
N GLU A 70 11.39 24.79 -2.79
CA GLU A 70 12.36 24.28 -3.75
C GLU A 70 13.75 24.25 -3.10
N PHE A 71 14.37 23.08 -3.12
CA PHE A 71 15.77 22.94 -2.74
C PHE A 71 16.38 21.74 -3.44
N SER A 72 17.70 21.73 -3.59
CA SER A 72 18.45 20.61 -4.15
C SER A 72 19.15 19.82 -3.04
N TYR A 73 19.40 18.52 -3.27
CA TYR A 73 20.21 17.73 -2.34
C TYR A 73 21.70 18.12 -2.33
N ARG A 74 22.12 18.98 -3.26
CA ARG A 74 23.48 19.56 -3.27
C ARG A 74 23.60 20.79 -2.39
N ASP A 75 22.48 21.39 -1.98
CA ASP A 75 22.46 22.57 -1.14
C ASP A 75 22.93 22.22 0.28
N ASP A 76 23.56 23.17 0.95
CA ASP A 76 23.88 23.05 2.35
C ASP A 76 22.61 22.98 3.21
N GLY A 77 22.67 22.20 4.30
CA GLY A 77 21.52 22.04 5.19
C GLY A 77 20.36 21.22 4.63
N TYR A 78 20.49 20.56 3.46
CA TYR A 78 19.42 19.75 2.85
C TYR A 78 18.83 18.70 3.81
N ARG A 79 19.64 18.12 4.71
CA ARG A 79 19.15 17.14 5.71
C ARG A 79 18.14 17.75 6.67
N LYS A 80 18.35 19.01 7.06
CA LYS A 80 17.42 19.74 7.93
C LYS A 80 16.11 20.01 7.18
N LYS A 81 16.18 20.45 5.93
CA LYS A 81 15.00 20.63 5.06
C LYS A 81 14.22 19.34 4.84
N ILE A 82 14.89 18.21 4.61
CA ILE A 82 14.23 16.89 4.51
C ILE A 82 13.50 16.55 5.81
N GLN A 83 14.12 16.79 6.97
CA GLN A 83 13.49 16.52 8.26
C GLN A 83 12.26 17.41 8.47
N GLU A 84 12.37 18.71 8.19
CA GLU A 84 11.25 19.67 8.28
C GLU A 84 10.07 19.24 7.39
N ILE A 85 10.36 18.85 6.15
CA ILE A 85 9.34 18.33 5.23
C ILE A 85 8.73 17.04 5.76
N SER A 86 9.56 16.09 6.21
CA SER A 86 9.08 14.81 6.74
C SER A 86 8.14 15.01 7.94
N THR A 87 8.49 15.90 8.86
CA THR A 87 7.64 16.29 9.99
C THR A 87 6.35 16.99 9.51
N ALA A 88 6.44 17.85 8.50
CA ALA A 88 5.26 18.51 7.94
C ALA A 88 4.27 17.50 7.34
N TRP A 89 4.77 16.42 6.72
CA TRP A 89 3.94 15.34 6.15
C TRP A 89 3.14 14.57 7.21
N GLU A 90 3.53 14.64 8.48
CA GLU A 90 2.71 14.12 9.58
C GLU A 90 1.45 14.97 9.83
N GLN A 91 1.47 16.24 9.42
CA GLN A 91 0.42 17.22 9.64
C GLN A 91 -0.23 17.67 8.32
N THR A 92 -0.82 16.73 7.59
CA THR A 92 -1.50 17.08 6.33
C THR A 92 -2.86 17.75 6.55
N ARG A 93 -3.16 18.79 5.76
CA ARG A 93 -4.52 19.37 5.69
C ARG A 93 -5.14 19.12 4.33
N ARG A 94 -6.38 18.64 4.38
CA ARG A 94 -7.18 18.32 3.22
C ARG A 94 -8.45 19.15 3.23
N MET A 95 -8.92 19.50 2.05
CA MET A 95 -10.21 20.13 1.88
C MET A 95 -11.12 19.23 1.07
N LYS A 96 -12.41 19.20 1.45
CA LYS A 96 -13.42 18.46 0.69
C LYS A 96 -13.65 19.14 -0.65
N ARG A 97 -13.71 18.35 -1.72
CA ARG A 97 -14.06 18.82 -3.06
C ARG A 97 -15.47 19.43 -3.03
N LEU A 98 -15.58 20.69 -3.44
CA LEU A 98 -16.87 21.30 -3.75
C LEU A 98 -17.08 21.19 -5.25
N ALA A 99 -18.01 20.32 -5.66
CA ALA A 99 -18.44 20.20 -7.05
C ALA A 99 -19.30 21.41 -7.43
N VAL A 100 -18.63 22.53 -7.65
CA VAL A 100 -19.20 23.69 -8.33
C VAL A 100 -18.78 23.53 -9.79
N GLY A 101 -19.72 23.59 -10.74
CA GLY A 101 -19.38 23.57 -12.17
C GLY A 101 -18.26 24.58 -12.50
N LEU A 102 -17.52 24.37 -13.59
CA LEU A 102 -16.29 25.11 -13.93
C LEU A 102 -16.48 26.63 -13.71
N MET A 103 -16.02 27.14 -12.56
CA MET A 103 -16.23 28.52 -12.17
C MET A 103 -14.85 29.12 -11.94
N ILE A 104 -14.39 29.87 -12.94
CA ILE A 104 -13.16 30.66 -12.86
C ILE A 104 -13.57 32.02 -12.32
N THR A 105 -12.94 32.49 -11.25
CA THR A 105 -13.17 33.87 -10.80
C THR A 105 -12.56 34.85 -11.80
N LEU A 106 -13.20 36.00 -12.01
CA LEU A 106 -12.69 37.05 -12.89
C LEU A 106 -11.24 37.43 -12.50
N GLU A 107 -10.99 37.55 -11.20
CA GLU A 107 -9.68 37.81 -10.60
C GLU A 107 -8.62 36.78 -11.01
N TYR A 108 -8.97 35.48 -11.06
CA TYR A 108 -8.03 34.45 -11.48
C TYR A 108 -7.63 34.60 -12.95
N ASN A 109 -8.56 34.97 -13.82
CA ASN A 109 -8.25 35.22 -15.24
C ASN A 109 -7.32 36.42 -15.38
N GLU A 110 -7.57 37.50 -14.66
CA GLU A 110 -6.69 38.68 -14.65
C GLU A 110 -5.29 38.35 -14.12
N TRP A 111 -5.21 37.58 -13.03
CA TRP A 111 -3.95 37.10 -12.48
C TRP A 111 -3.17 36.23 -13.47
N TRP A 112 -3.86 35.31 -14.17
CA TRP A 112 -3.25 34.42 -15.15
C TRP A 112 -2.72 35.17 -16.38
N VAL A 113 -3.49 36.13 -16.90
CA VAL A 113 -3.07 36.99 -18.03
C VAL A 113 -1.82 37.80 -17.68
N ARG A 114 -1.73 38.33 -16.44
CA ARG A 114 -0.51 39.03 -15.98
C ARG A 114 0.71 38.11 -15.95
N LYS A 115 0.56 36.89 -15.41
CA LYS A 115 1.61 35.85 -15.35
C LYS A 115 2.14 35.44 -16.73
N ILE A 116 1.30 35.34 -17.76
CA ILE A 116 1.75 34.99 -19.12
C ILE A 116 2.72 36.03 -19.66
N ASN A 117 2.44 37.31 -19.40
CA ASN A 117 3.30 38.41 -19.83
C ASN A 117 4.64 38.44 -19.05
N ASP A 118 4.63 38.02 -17.78
CA ASP A 118 5.83 37.95 -16.93
C ASP A 118 6.70 36.71 -17.20
N ASN A 119 6.12 35.62 -17.73
CA ASN A 119 6.83 34.36 -17.99
C ASN A 119 7.46 34.28 -19.39
N ILE A 120 7.48 35.36 -20.18
CA ILE A 120 8.34 35.40 -21.38
C ILE A 120 9.79 35.44 -20.85
N PRO A 121 10.57 34.34 -20.94
CA PRO A 121 11.92 34.37 -20.42
C PRO A 121 12.69 35.38 -21.26
N LYS A 122 13.21 36.44 -20.63
CA LYS A 122 14.26 37.22 -21.23
C LYS A 122 15.45 36.26 -21.33
N ILE A 123 15.68 35.69 -22.51
CA ILE A 123 16.80 34.79 -22.78
C ILE A 123 18.07 35.51 -22.33
N SER A 124 18.61 35.14 -21.17
CA SER A 124 19.90 35.63 -20.72
C SER A 124 20.93 35.08 -21.69
N GLN A 125 21.55 35.99 -22.45
CA GLN A 125 22.57 35.69 -23.45
C GLN A 125 23.91 35.20 -22.87
N GLU A 126 23.99 34.92 -21.57
CA GLU A 126 25.20 34.44 -20.91
C GLU A 126 25.07 32.94 -20.62
N ASN A 127 25.90 32.16 -21.32
CA ASN A 127 26.06 30.69 -21.25
C ASN A 127 25.24 29.91 -22.29
N GLY A 128 25.60 30.08 -23.56
CA GLY A 128 25.11 29.27 -24.67
C GLY A 128 25.68 27.85 -24.69
N GLN A 129 25.17 26.96 -23.83
CA GLN A 129 24.96 25.57 -24.24
C GLN A 129 23.49 25.41 -24.62
N PRO A 130 23.17 24.89 -25.81
CA PRO A 130 21.80 24.71 -26.22
C PRO A 130 21.10 23.75 -25.25
N ILE A 131 19.84 24.05 -24.89
CA ILE A 131 18.96 23.18 -24.08
C ILE A 131 18.97 21.72 -24.58
N GLU A 132 19.22 21.52 -25.89
CA GLU A 132 19.40 20.21 -26.52
C GLU A 132 20.56 19.36 -25.96
N GLU A 133 21.68 19.94 -25.49
CA GLU A 133 22.78 19.16 -24.89
C GLU A 133 22.38 18.61 -23.51
N HIS A 134 21.70 19.40 -22.68
CA HIS A 134 21.13 18.92 -21.42
C HIS A 134 20.04 17.87 -21.66
N LEU A 135 19.17 18.08 -22.66
CA LEU A 135 18.15 17.14 -23.08
C LEU A 135 18.68 15.90 -23.83
N GLN A 136 19.98 15.77 -24.14
CA GLN A 136 20.56 14.51 -24.64
C GLN A 136 21.14 13.63 -23.52
N VAL A 137 21.63 14.24 -22.44
CA VAL A 137 22.12 13.53 -21.25
C VAL A 137 20.94 13.09 -20.35
N ILE A 138 19.88 13.90 -20.23
CA ILE A 138 18.69 13.60 -19.42
C ILE A 138 17.91 12.32 -19.87
N PRO A 139 17.74 12.04 -21.18
CA PRO A 139 17.09 10.81 -21.65
C PRO A 139 17.85 9.54 -21.29
N SER A 140 19.19 9.58 -21.24
CA SER A 140 19.99 8.39 -20.96
C SER A 140 19.93 8.01 -19.49
N GLU A 141 19.99 8.97 -18.56
CA GLU A 141 19.80 8.73 -17.13
C GLU A 141 18.38 8.23 -16.81
N LEU A 142 17.34 8.84 -17.39
CA LEU A 142 15.95 8.39 -17.20
C LEU A 142 15.71 6.99 -17.78
N LYS A 143 16.36 6.66 -18.91
CA LYS A 143 16.29 5.32 -19.50
C LYS A 143 16.94 4.28 -18.59
N ILE A 144 18.07 4.60 -17.97
CA ILE A 144 18.74 3.72 -16.99
C ILE A 144 17.85 3.52 -15.76
N ILE A 145 17.30 4.58 -15.18
CA ILE A 145 16.42 4.51 -14.01
C ILE A 145 15.16 3.68 -14.32
N ARG A 146 14.56 3.87 -15.49
CA ARG A 146 13.40 3.10 -15.94
C ARG A 146 13.71 1.61 -16.06
N GLN A 147 14.84 1.25 -16.68
CA GLN A 147 15.26 -0.14 -16.79
C GLN A 147 15.50 -0.78 -15.41
N ASP A 148 16.09 -0.03 -14.49
CA ASP A 148 16.35 -0.49 -13.13
C ASP A 148 15.04 -0.71 -12.35
N PHE A 149 14.05 0.15 -12.58
CA PHE A 149 12.70 0.00 -12.03
C PHE A 149 11.96 -1.22 -12.62
N GLU A 150 12.02 -1.41 -13.94
CA GLU A 150 11.45 -2.60 -14.62
C GLU A 150 12.09 -3.90 -14.10
N ARG A 151 13.42 -3.91 -13.87
CA ARG A 151 14.12 -5.05 -13.25
C ARG A 151 13.66 -5.30 -11.81
N LYS A 152 13.47 -4.26 -11.01
CA LYS A 152 12.96 -4.42 -9.62
C LYS A 152 11.53 -4.94 -9.61
N ASN A 153 10.67 -4.44 -10.50
CA ASN A 153 9.29 -4.91 -10.62
C ASN A 153 9.23 -6.40 -11.00
N THR A 154 9.98 -6.83 -12.01
CA THR A 154 10.01 -8.25 -12.41
C THR A 154 10.54 -9.16 -11.30
N ASN A 155 11.49 -8.71 -10.48
CA ASN A 155 11.95 -9.45 -9.31
C ASN A 155 10.86 -9.54 -8.22
N LEU A 156 10.14 -8.45 -7.97
CA LEU A 156 9.01 -8.45 -7.03
C LEU A 156 7.87 -9.36 -7.51
N GLU A 157 7.53 -9.34 -8.79
CA GLU A 157 6.53 -10.24 -9.38
C GLU A 157 6.91 -11.71 -9.18
N LYS A 158 8.18 -12.08 -9.41
CA LYS A 158 8.68 -13.44 -9.13
C LYS A 158 8.54 -13.83 -7.66
N LYS A 159 8.90 -12.93 -6.73
CA LYS A 159 8.73 -13.17 -5.29
C LYS A 159 7.27 -13.33 -4.90
N ILE A 160 6.37 -12.53 -5.48
CA ILE A 160 4.93 -12.63 -5.25
C ILE A 160 4.43 -14.00 -5.70
N GLU A 161 4.85 -14.48 -6.86
CA GLU A 161 4.42 -15.78 -7.36
C GLU A 161 4.96 -16.94 -6.51
N GLN A 162 6.24 -16.88 -6.11
CA GLN A 162 6.81 -17.84 -5.17
C GLN A 162 6.03 -17.88 -3.84
N MET A 163 5.73 -16.72 -3.25
CA MET A 163 4.97 -16.66 -2.00
C MET A 163 3.54 -17.23 -2.16
N LYS A 164 2.90 -17.08 -3.33
CA LYS A 164 1.60 -17.70 -3.59
C LYS A 164 1.70 -19.22 -3.64
N GLU A 165 2.74 -19.75 -4.28
CA GLU A 165 2.99 -21.19 -4.35
C GLU A 165 3.28 -21.78 -2.96
N GLU A 166 4.14 -21.14 -2.17
CA GLU A 166 4.40 -21.51 -0.77
C GLU A 166 3.12 -21.51 0.07
N LYS A 167 2.26 -20.49 -0.10
CA LYS A 167 0.96 -20.42 0.57
C LYS A 167 0.04 -21.58 0.17
N MET A 168 0.04 -21.98 -1.10
CA MET A 168 -0.76 -23.11 -1.58
C MET A 168 -0.26 -24.44 -0.98
N ASN A 169 1.06 -24.64 -0.94
CA ASN A 169 1.68 -25.82 -0.34
C ASN A 169 1.35 -25.94 1.16
N LEU A 170 1.50 -24.85 1.92
CA LEU A 170 1.14 -24.83 3.33
C LEU A 170 -0.34 -25.15 3.57
N ARG A 171 -1.23 -24.72 2.66
CA ARG A 171 -2.66 -25.05 2.75
C ARG A 171 -2.89 -26.55 2.56
N LEU A 172 -2.22 -27.17 1.60
CA LEU A 172 -2.28 -28.63 1.40
C LEU A 172 -1.77 -29.38 2.62
N ASP A 173 -0.65 -28.96 3.20
CA ASP A 173 -0.10 -29.57 4.42
C ASP A 173 -1.06 -29.48 5.61
N ILE A 174 -1.73 -28.34 5.78
CA ILE A 174 -2.77 -28.17 6.81
C ILE A 174 -3.89 -29.19 6.60
N ASP A 175 -4.35 -29.38 5.37
CA ASP A 175 -5.45 -30.30 5.07
C ASP A 175 -5.02 -31.78 5.25
N VAL A 176 -3.78 -32.13 4.91
CA VAL A 176 -3.18 -33.44 5.21
C VAL A 176 -3.13 -33.69 6.72
N GLN A 177 -2.67 -32.70 7.50
CA GLN A 177 -2.61 -32.81 8.97
C GLN A 177 -4.01 -32.98 9.57
N LYS A 178 -5.01 -32.24 9.08
CA LYS A 178 -6.41 -32.41 9.52
C LYS A 178 -6.92 -33.83 9.28
N LEU A 179 -6.68 -34.39 8.10
CA LEU A 179 -7.07 -35.76 7.78
C LEU A 179 -6.39 -36.78 8.70
N LYS A 180 -5.10 -36.56 9.01
CA LYS A 180 -4.34 -37.42 9.93
C LYS A 180 -4.92 -37.36 11.35
N ILE A 181 -5.26 -36.17 11.84
CA ILE A 181 -5.90 -35.96 13.15
C ILE A 181 -7.27 -36.66 13.21
N GLU A 182 -8.07 -36.55 12.15
CA GLU A 182 -9.39 -37.20 12.09
C GLU A 182 -9.27 -38.73 12.13
N LYS A 183 -8.30 -39.31 11.40
CA LYS A 183 -8.02 -40.75 11.44
C LYS A 183 -7.60 -41.20 12.83
N LEU A 184 -6.72 -40.45 13.49
CA LEU A 184 -6.31 -40.74 14.88
C LEU A 184 -7.48 -40.67 15.85
N ARG A 185 -8.38 -39.68 15.69
CA ARG A 185 -9.59 -39.55 16.52
C ARG A 185 -10.52 -40.75 16.35
N LYS A 186 -10.73 -41.23 15.13
CA LYS A 186 -11.53 -42.45 14.87
C LYS A 186 -10.90 -43.67 15.52
N GLY A 187 -9.59 -43.85 15.39
CA GLY A 187 -8.85 -44.93 16.05
C GLY A 187 -8.96 -44.89 17.58
N LYS A 188 -8.78 -43.70 18.18
CA LYS A 188 -8.94 -43.49 19.63
C LYS A 188 -10.34 -43.89 20.11
N ASN A 189 -11.38 -43.44 19.42
CA ASN A 189 -12.77 -43.75 19.79
C ASN A 189 -13.06 -45.26 19.73
N ASN A 190 -12.47 -45.99 18.77
CA ASN A 190 -12.63 -47.44 18.69
C ASN A 190 -11.90 -48.15 19.85
N ALA A 191 -10.65 -47.78 20.12
CA ALA A 191 -9.89 -48.35 21.24
C ALA A 191 -10.57 -48.08 22.60
N GLU A 192 -11.18 -46.90 22.77
CA GLU A 192 -11.93 -46.55 23.97
C GLU A 192 -13.19 -47.41 24.15
N LYS A 193 -13.91 -47.73 23.07
CA LYS A 193 -15.05 -48.66 23.09
C LYS A 193 -14.60 -50.09 23.43
N GLU A 194 -13.51 -50.56 22.83
CA GLU A 194 -12.95 -51.89 23.14
C GLU A 194 -12.52 -52.00 24.60
N LEU A 195 -11.88 -50.95 25.14
CA LEU A 195 -11.49 -50.89 26.54
C LEU A 195 -12.70 -50.94 27.48
N ASP A 196 -13.78 -50.22 27.17
CA ASP A 196 -15.01 -50.24 27.98
C ASP A 196 -15.73 -51.59 27.94
N GLY A 197 -15.73 -52.25 26.77
CA GLY A 197 -16.20 -53.62 26.61
C GLY A 197 -15.40 -54.60 27.46
N LEU A 198 -14.07 -54.58 27.35
CA LEU A 198 -13.17 -55.41 28.15
C LEU A 198 -13.35 -55.17 29.65
N LYS A 199 -13.55 -53.92 30.07
CA LYS A 199 -13.82 -53.56 31.46
C LYS A 199 -15.13 -54.15 31.96
N THR A 200 -16.14 -54.23 31.11
CA THR A 200 -17.44 -54.87 31.43
C THR A 200 -17.29 -56.38 31.54
N ASP A 201 -16.58 -57.02 30.60
CA ASP A 201 -16.34 -58.47 30.62
C ASP A 201 -15.49 -58.89 31.83
N TYR A 202 -14.46 -58.12 32.17
CA TYR A 202 -13.68 -58.34 33.38
C TYR A 202 -14.55 -58.29 34.65
N LYS A 203 -15.43 -57.30 34.78
CA LYS A 203 -16.36 -57.20 35.91
C LYS A 203 -17.30 -58.41 35.98
N ARG A 204 -17.81 -58.89 34.84
CA ARG A 204 -18.66 -60.09 34.78
C ARG A 204 -17.89 -61.33 35.21
N LEU A 205 -16.67 -61.54 34.68
CA LEU A 205 -15.84 -62.68 35.01
C LEU A 205 -15.46 -62.70 36.50
N HIS A 206 -15.09 -61.55 37.06
CA HIS A 206 -14.82 -61.42 38.50
C HIS A 206 -16.06 -61.75 39.35
N LEU A 207 -17.25 -61.30 38.95
CA LEU A 207 -18.50 -61.66 39.62
C LEU A 207 -18.77 -63.17 39.55
N LEU A 208 -18.57 -63.78 38.38
CA LEU A 208 -18.72 -65.23 38.18
C LEU A 208 -17.79 -66.03 39.09
N ILE A 209 -16.49 -65.70 39.14
CA ILE A 209 -15.50 -66.35 40.03
C ILE A 209 -15.93 -66.27 41.50
N ARG A 210 -16.50 -65.13 41.93
CA ARG A 210 -17.00 -64.96 43.30
C ARG A 210 -18.21 -65.85 43.58
N THR A 211 -19.10 -66.04 42.61
CA THR A 211 -20.33 -66.84 42.76
C THR A 211 -20.11 -68.35 42.64
N THR A 212 -19.17 -68.81 41.82
CA THR A 212 -18.92 -70.25 41.59
C THR A 212 -17.95 -70.87 42.59
N GLY A 213 -17.42 -70.09 43.55
CA GLY A 213 -16.48 -70.57 44.57
C GLY A 213 -15.08 -70.90 44.05
N LEU A 214 -14.81 -70.67 42.76
CA LEU A 214 -13.50 -70.93 42.13
C LEU A 214 -12.35 -70.05 42.66
N GLY A 215 -12.66 -69.00 43.43
CA GLY A 215 -11.68 -68.19 44.16
C GLY A 215 -11.29 -68.72 45.54
N LYS A 216 -11.88 -69.83 46.01
CA LYS A 216 -11.55 -70.44 47.31
C LYS A 216 -10.22 -71.18 47.24
N THR A 217 -9.30 -70.90 48.16
CA THR A 217 -8.06 -71.67 48.30
C THR A 217 -8.36 -73.08 48.86
N SER A 218 -7.46 -74.05 48.62
CA SER A 218 -7.64 -75.45 49.07
C SER A 218 -7.92 -75.60 50.57
N GLU A 219 -7.57 -74.62 51.39
CA GLU A 219 -7.85 -74.58 52.83
C GLU A 219 -9.32 -74.24 53.13
N GLN A 220 -9.91 -73.30 52.39
CA GLN A 220 -11.32 -72.91 52.55
C GLN A 220 -12.30 -74.02 52.13
N TRP A 221 -11.89 -74.90 51.21
CA TRP A 221 -12.66 -76.09 50.85
C TRP A 221 -12.62 -77.19 51.92
N ARG A 222 -11.64 -77.17 52.84
CA ARG A 222 -11.51 -78.17 53.91
C ARG A 222 -12.32 -77.85 55.17
N GLU A 223 -12.78 -76.60 55.35
CA GLU A 223 -13.64 -76.19 56.47
C GLU A 223 -15.15 -76.39 56.19
N GLU A 224 -15.55 -76.69 54.95
CA GLU A 224 -16.96 -76.87 54.55
C GLU A 224 -17.42 -78.34 54.49
N ILE A 225 -16.55 -79.31 54.82
CA ILE A 225 -16.87 -80.74 54.98
C ILE A 225 -16.96 -81.07 56.47
#